data_AF-A0A367MII4-F1
#
_entry.id   AF-A0A367MII4-F1
#
_cell.length_a   1.000
_cell.length_b   1.000
_cell.length_c   1.000
_cell.angle_alpha   90.00
_cell.angle_beta   90.00
_cell.angle_gamma   90.00
#
_symmetry.space_group_name_H-M   'P 1'
#
loop_
_entity.id
_entity.type
_entity.pdbx_description
1 polymer ?
#
loop_
_entity_poly.entity_id
_entity_poly.type
_entity_poly.pdbx_seq_one_letter_code
_entity_poly.pdbx_strand_id
1 'polypeptide(L)'
;MTATAALKLNLDCVEIHENGHIVIKPARAWLSVPKSIERILLEVLSEIKPDWAETPPKERSLIKLFAKHIPAQPYFIDKAFQGKTRILRNSAIFSAMMRGNLDRVTLHHAMGVSMPHLVQLEKLLSADIHCRLDPEFIKKRNKHILGTADD
;
A
#
# COMPACT_ATOMS: atom_id res chain seq x y z
N MET A 1 -6.47 6.41 0.71
CA MET A 1 -7.00 6.90 -0.57
C MET A 1 -8.49 6.59 -0.70
N THR A 2 -9.33 7.53 -1.15
CA THR A 2 -10.69 7.23 -1.65
C THR A 2 -10.62 6.84 -3.14
N ALA A 3 -11.65 6.22 -3.71
CA ALA A 3 -11.67 5.95 -5.16
C ALA A 3 -11.55 7.27 -5.98
N THR A 4 -12.12 8.36 -5.49
CA THR A 4 -11.93 9.70 -6.06
C THR A 4 -10.50 10.23 -5.98
N ALA A 5 -9.71 9.80 -4.99
CA ALA A 5 -8.30 10.16 -4.92
C ALA A 5 -7.44 9.36 -5.92
N ALA A 6 -7.82 8.12 -6.23
CA ALA A 6 -7.16 7.35 -7.29
C ALA A 6 -7.29 8.06 -8.66
N LEU A 7 -8.46 8.64 -8.95
CA LEU A 7 -8.71 9.44 -10.17
C LEU A 7 -7.83 10.70 -10.28
N LYS A 8 -7.25 11.16 -9.17
CA LYS A 8 -6.37 12.33 -9.18
C LYS A 8 -4.92 11.98 -9.49
N LEU A 9 -4.53 10.71 -9.41
CA LEU A 9 -3.18 10.25 -9.66
C LEU A 9 -2.79 10.48 -11.12
N ASN A 10 -1.55 10.94 -11.28
CA ASN A 10 -0.92 11.16 -12.56
C ASN A 10 0.14 10.07 -12.80
N LEU A 11 0.65 10.00 -14.03
CA LEU A 11 1.63 9.00 -14.44
C LEU A 11 3.00 9.19 -13.76
N ASP A 12 3.29 10.39 -13.27
CA ASP A 12 4.49 10.70 -12.46
C ASP A 12 4.47 10.08 -11.06
N CYS A 13 3.34 9.52 -10.65
CA CYS A 13 3.22 8.79 -9.39
C CYS A 13 3.67 7.32 -9.53
N VAL A 14 4.21 6.91 -10.68
CA VAL A 14 4.67 5.54 -10.95
C VAL A 14 6.10 5.56 -11.50
N GLU A 15 6.95 4.70 -10.95
CA GLU A 15 8.35 4.55 -11.37
C GLU A 15 8.76 3.08 -11.38
N ILE A 16 9.79 2.76 -12.18
CA ILE A 16 10.50 1.49 -12.09
C ILE A 16 11.69 1.72 -11.17
N HIS A 17 11.72 0.98 -10.06
CA HIS A 17 12.83 1.03 -9.12
C HIS A 17 14.05 0.30 -9.69
N GLU A 18 15.24 0.56 -9.14
CA GLU A 18 16.53 0.03 -9.65
C GLU A 18 16.58 -1.51 -9.74
N ASN A 19 15.79 -2.20 -8.92
CA ASN A 19 15.64 -3.65 -8.89
C ASN A 19 14.62 -4.19 -9.91
N GLY A 20 14.11 -3.34 -10.81
CA GLY A 20 13.13 -3.68 -11.84
C GLY A 20 11.69 -3.76 -11.34
N HIS A 21 11.43 -3.52 -10.06
CA HIS A 21 10.08 -3.54 -9.51
C HIS A 21 9.35 -2.22 -9.70
N ILE A 22 8.04 -2.30 -9.94
CA ILE A 22 7.21 -1.10 -10.04
C ILE A 22 6.89 -0.57 -8.65
N VAL A 23 7.11 0.73 -8.49
CA VAL A 23 6.72 1.49 -7.31
C VAL A 23 5.65 2.51 -7.68
N ILE A 24 4.74 2.75 -6.75
CA ILE A 24 3.67 3.75 -6.89
C ILE A 24 3.64 4.66 -5.66
N LYS A 25 3.39 5.95 -5.87
CA LYS A 25 3.24 6.96 -4.83
C LYS A 25 1.79 7.43 -4.74
N PRO A 26 0.90 6.66 -4.08
CA PRO A 26 -0.52 7.02 -3.99
C PRO A 26 -0.80 8.19 -3.02
N ALA A 27 0.15 8.51 -2.15
CA ALA A 27 0.07 9.62 -1.22
C ALA A 27 1.43 10.33 -1.10
N ARG A 28 2.13 10.18 0.04
CA ARG A 28 3.39 10.89 0.30
C ARG A 28 4.64 10.00 0.21
N ALA A 29 4.48 8.68 0.23
CA ALA A 29 5.58 7.72 0.15
C ALA A 29 5.45 6.80 -1.07
N TRP A 30 6.61 6.37 -1.60
CA TRP A 30 6.71 5.34 -2.63
C TRP A 30 6.46 3.96 -2.02
N LEU A 31 5.67 3.14 -2.72
CA LEU A 31 5.29 1.80 -2.29
C LEU A 31 5.56 0.81 -3.40
N SER A 32 6.18 -0.32 -3.05
CA SER A 32 6.30 -1.45 -3.97
C SER A 32 4.92 -1.98 -4.32
N VAL A 33 4.65 -2.14 -5.61
CA VAL A 33 3.45 -2.80 -6.09
C VAL A 33 3.62 -4.31 -5.88
N PRO A 34 2.61 -5.02 -5.33
CA PRO A 34 2.67 -6.47 -5.22
C PRO A 34 2.81 -7.11 -6.61
N LYS A 35 3.68 -8.13 -6.74
CA LYS A 35 3.90 -8.89 -7.99
C LYS A 35 2.60 -9.37 -8.65
N SER A 36 1.59 -9.73 -7.85
CA SER A 36 0.28 -10.18 -8.34
C SER A 36 -0.51 -9.10 -9.09
N ILE A 37 -0.20 -7.82 -8.87
CA ILE A 37 -0.88 -6.66 -9.50
C ILE A 37 0.04 -5.97 -10.51
N GLU A 38 1.35 -6.19 -10.42
CA GLU A 38 2.37 -5.57 -11.27
C GLU A 38 2.06 -5.72 -12.78
N ARG A 39 1.67 -6.92 -13.21
CA ARG A 39 1.27 -7.17 -14.61
C ARG A 39 0.06 -6.32 -15.04
N ILE A 40 -0.98 -6.28 -14.20
CA ILE A 40 -2.20 -5.51 -14.48
C ILE A 40 -1.87 -4.01 -14.56
N LEU A 41 -1.00 -3.52 -13.68
CA LEU A 41 -0.58 -2.13 -13.70
C LEU A 41 0.24 -1.80 -14.96
N LEU A 42 1.13 -2.69 -15.40
CA LEU A 42 1.88 -2.51 -16.66
C LEU A 42 0.97 -2.44 -17.88
N GLU A 43 -0.02 -3.33 -17.96
CA GLU A 43 -1.03 -3.30 -19.03
C GLU A 43 -1.72 -1.94 -19.07
N VAL A 44 -2.20 -1.45 -17.92
CA VAL A 44 -2.80 -0.11 -17.78
C VAL A 44 -1.85 1.01 -18.23
N LEU A 45 -0.58 0.97 -17.79
CA LEU A 45 0.41 2.00 -18.16
C LEU A 45 0.67 2.00 -19.67
N SER A 46 0.80 0.81 -20.27
CA SER A 46 1.07 0.65 -21.71
C SER A 46 -0.08 1.14 -22.59
N GLU A 47 -1.34 0.94 -22.15
CA GLU A 47 -2.53 1.45 -22.85
C GLU A 47 -2.67 2.97 -22.78
N ILE A 48 -2.15 3.58 -21.73
CA ILE A 48 -2.16 5.04 -21.56
C ILE A 48 -1.08 5.68 -22.41
N LYS A 49 0.16 5.19 -22.28
CA LYS A 49 1.32 5.65 -23.03
C LYS A 49 2.36 4.51 -23.09
N PRO A 50 2.61 3.91 -24.26
CA PRO A 50 3.55 2.79 -24.40
C PRO A 50 4.95 3.11 -23.84
N ASP A 51 5.47 4.30 -24.14
CA ASP A 51 6.81 4.73 -23.75
C ASP A 51 6.80 5.55 -22.44
N TRP A 52 5.85 5.27 -21.54
CA TRP A 52 5.68 6.02 -20.29
C TRP A 52 6.97 6.07 -19.46
N ALA A 53 7.76 5.00 -19.46
CA ALA A 53 9.00 4.88 -18.69
C ALA A 53 10.14 5.78 -19.22
N GLU A 54 10.11 6.14 -20.51
CA GLU A 54 11.09 7.01 -21.17
C GLU A 54 10.63 8.47 -21.21
N THR A 55 9.33 8.69 -21.02
CA THR A 55 8.70 10.02 -21.08
C THR A 55 9.25 10.96 -20.00
N PRO A 56 9.52 12.25 -20.25
CA PRO A 56 9.98 13.16 -19.20
C PRO A 56 8.98 13.32 -18.04
N PRO A 57 9.43 13.47 -16.77
CA PRO A 57 8.53 13.57 -15.62
C PRO A 57 7.48 14.70 -15.71
N LYS A 58 7.85 15.84 -16.30
CA LYS A 58 6.93 16.97 -16.50
C LYS A 58 5.72 16.59 -17.35
N GLU A 59 5.94 15.84 -18.42
CA GLU A 59 4.85 15.38 -19.28
C GLU A 59 4.01 14.30 -18.58
N ARG A 60 4.64 13.37 -17.85
CA ARG A 60 3.92 12.37 -17.04
C ARG A 60 2.98 13.01 -16.02
N SER A 61 3.37 14.15 -15.44
CA SER A 61 2.53 14.87 -14.46
C SER A 61 1.22 15.44 -15.04
N LEU A 62 1.09 15.51 -16.36
CA LEU A 62 -0.11 15.98 -17.04
C LEU A 62 -1.06 14.82 -17.43
N ILE A 63 -0.59 13.58 -17.37
CA ILE A 63 -1.33 12.41 -17.83
C ILE A 63 -1.98 11.72 -16.62
N LYS A 64 -3.31 11.59 -16.65
CA LYS A 64 -4.08 10.92 -15.59
C LYS A 64 -3.94 9.40 -15.67
N LEU A 65 -3.50 8.78 -14.57
CA LEU A 65 -3.16 7.36 -14.51
C LEU A 65 -4.35 6.42 -14.73
N PHE A 66 -5.56 6.80 -14.34
CA PHE A 66 -6.73 5.92 -14.44
C PHE A 66 -7.85 6.48 -15.31
N ALA A 67 -7.61 7.55 -16.07
CA ALA A 67 -8.68 8.25 -16.79
C ALA A 67 -9.40 7.38 -17.84
N LYS A 68 -8.68 6.47 -18.51
CA LYS A 68 -9.28 5.53 -19.47
C LYS A 68 -10.04 4.38 -18.80
N HIS A 69 -9.63 3.94 -17.61
CA HIS A 69 -10.12 2.72 -16.99
C HIS A 69 -11.16 2.95 -15.89
N ILE A 70 -11.12 4.09 -15.23
CA ILE A 70 -12.08 4.49 -14.20
C ILE A 70 -12.87 5.66 -14.77
N PRO A 71 -14.08 5.42 -15.32
CA PRO A 71 -14.89 6.51 -15.84
C PRO A 71 -15.26 7.47 -14.71
N ALA A 72 -15.27 8.77 -15.02
CA ALA A 72 -15.66 9.83 -14.10
C ALA A 72 -17.17 9.89 -13.82
N GLN A 73 -17.84 8.73 -13.81
CA GLN A 73 -19.27 8.62 -13.56
C GLN A 73 -19.52 8.44 -12.05
N PRO A 74 -20.48 9.18 -11.46
CA PRO A 74 -20.82 9.06 -10.03
C PRO A 74 -21.13 7.62 -9.62
N TYR A 75 -21.77 6.88 -10.52
CA TYR A 75 -22.26 5.53 -10.27
C TYR A 75 -21.23 4.42 -10.53
N PHE A 76 -20.09 4.71 -11.17
CA PHE A 76 -19.12 3.66 -11.48
C PHE A 76 -18.54 3.05 -10.20
N ILE A 77 -18.11 3.92 -9.28
CA ILE A 77 -17.54 3.48 -8.00
C ILE A 77 -18.58 2.70 -7.20
N ASP A 78 -19.82 3.20 -7.15
CA ASP A 78 -20.89 2.52 -6.43
C ASP A 78 -21.29 1.20 -7.08
N LYS A 79 -21.30 1.10 -8.41
CA LYS A 79 -21.60 -0.15 -9.12
C LYS A 79 -20.47 -1.17 -9.02
N ALA A 80 -19.23 -0.75 -9.24
CA ALA A 80 -18.06 -1.64 -9.23
C ALA A 80 -17.75 -2.15 -7.81
N PHE A 81 -17.84 -1.27 -6.81
CA PHE A 81 -17.51 -1.61 -5.43
C PHE A 81 -18.74 -1.85 -4.55
N GLN A 82 -19.96 -1.74 -5.07
CA GLN A 82 -21.22 -1.91 -4.33
C GLN A 82 -21.28 -1.05 -3.05
N GLY A 83 -20.72 0.16 -3.10
CA GLY A 83 -20.58 1.04 -1.92
C GLY A 83 -19.57 0.57 -0.86
N LYS A 84 -18.83 -0.54 -1.08
CA LYS A 84 -17.92 -1.16 -0.10
C LYS A 84 -16.48 -0.65 -0.17
N THR A 85 -16.21 0.45 -0.87
CA THR A 85 -14.86 1.04 -1.01
C THR A 85 -14.18 1.30 0.34
N ARG A 86 -14.96 1.73 1.35
CA ARG A 86 -14.43 1.97 2.72
C ARG A 86 -13.99 0.67 3.39
N ILE A 87 -14.75 -0.42 3.20
CA ILE A 87 -14.42 -1.73 3.74
C ILE A 87 -13.14 -2.25 3.09
N LEU A 88 -13.05 -2.23 1.76
CA LEU A 88 -11.84 -2.66 1.03
C LEU A 88 -10.59 -1.91 1.51
N ARG A 89 -10.71 -0.58 1.65
CA ARG A 89 -9.62 0.25 2.18
C ARG A 89 -9.22 -0.16 3.60
N ASN A 90 -10.19 -0.32 4.49
CA ASN A 90 -9.91 -0.71 5.88
C ASN A 90 -9.28 -2.10 5.95
N SER A 91 -9.77 -3.07 5.16
CA SER A 91 -9.20 -4.42 5.08
C SER A 91 -7.76 -4.41 4.57
N ALA A 92 -7.44 -3.54 3.61
CA ALA A 92 -6.06 -3.39 3.12
C ALA A 92 -5.13 -2.80 4.20
N ILE A 93 -5.57 -1.75 4.91
CA ILE A 93 -4.80 -1.14 6.01
C ILE A 93 -4.59 -2.17 7.13
N PHE A 94 -5.66 -2.85 7.53
CA PHE A 94 -5.61 -3.86 8.57
C PHE A 94 -4.69 -5.02 8.18
N SER A 95 -4.76 -5.49 6.93
CA SER A 95 -3.84 -6.51 6.42
C SER A 95 -2.39 -6.05 6.42
N ALA A 96 -2.12 -4.77 6.13
CA ALA A 96 -0.77 -4.21 6.23
C ALA A 96 -0.26 -4.20 7.68
N MET A 97 -1.12 -3.85 8.64
CA MET A 97 -0.80 -3.90 10.07
C MET A 97 -0.53 -5.35 10.55
N MET A 98 -1.38 -6.31 10.16
CA MET A 98 -1.21 -7.74 10.48
C MET A 98 0.13 -8.31 9.98
N ARG A 99 0.65 -7.76 8.88
CA ARG A 99 1.95 -8.12 8.28
C ARG A 99 3.14 -7.42 8.95
N GLY A 100 2.92 -6.65 10.03
CA GLY A 100 3.98 -6.01 10.81
C GLY A 100 4.22 -4.53 10.49
N ASN A 101 3.45 -3.91 9.59
CA ASN A 101 3.54 -2.47 9.36
C ASN A 101 2.75 -1.72 10.44
N LEU A 102 3.29 -1.70 11.66
CA LEU A 102 2.62 -1.12 12.83
C LEU A 102 2.93 0.37 13.02
N ASP A 103 3.97 0.91 12.37
CA ASP A 103 4.26 2.33 12.43
C ASP A 103 3.16 3.15 11.73
N ARG A 104 2.40 3.88 12.55
CA ARG A 104 1.28 4.71 12.10
C ARG A 104 1.75 5.84 11.19
N VAL A 105 2.95 6.38 11.41
CA VAL A 105 3.48 7.48 10.58
C VAL A 105 3.73 6.97 9.18
N THR A 106 4.40 5.82 9.04
CA THR A 106 4.60 5.14 7.76
C THR A 106 3.27 4.86 7.07
N LEU A 107 2.28 4.28 7.76
CA LEU A 107 0.96 4.02 7.16
C LEU A 107 0.21 5.30 6.74
N HIS A 108 0.33 6.38 7.51
CA HIS A 108 -0.25 7.68 7.19
C HIS A 108 0.34 8.22 5.88
N HIS A 109 1.66 8.23 5.76
CA HIS A 109 2.37 8.71 4.58
C HIS A 109 2.17 7.82 3.36
N ALA A 110 2.14 6.50 3.55
CA ALA A 110 1.93 5.51 2.50
C ALA A 110 0.50 5.54 1.95
N MET A 111 -0.51 5.44 2.81
CA MET A 111 -1.90 5.16 2.41
C MET A 111 -2.81 6.39 2.46
N GLY A 112 -2.31 7.53 2.95
CA GLY A 112 -3.07 8.78 3.11
C GLY A 112 -4.26 8.63 4.05
N VAL A 113 -4.08 7.91 5.16
CA VAL A 113 -5.09 7.65 6.19
C VAL A 113 -4.84 8.56 7.38
N SER A 114 -5.88 9.15 7.98
CA SER A 114 -5.69 10.03 9.12
C SER A 114 -5.18 9.25 10.35
N MET A 115 -4.34 9.89 11.16
CA MET A 115 -3.80 9.28 12.39
C MET A 115 -4.89 8.77 13.35
N PRO A 116 -6.00 9.51 13.60
CA PRO A 116 -7.07 9.00 14.44
C PRO A 116 -7.73 7.73 13.91
N HIS A 117 -7.86 7.60 12.58
CA HIS A 117 -8.44 6.42 11.96
C HIS A 117 -7.52 5.20 12.05
N LEU A 118 -6.20 5.40 11.96
CA LEU A 118 -5.22 4.33 12.19
C LEU A 118 -5.29 3.82 13.63
N VAL A 119 -5.39 4.71 14.62
CA VAL A 119 -5.57 4.33 16.04
C VAL A 119 -6.85 3.53 16.24
N GLN A 120 -7.95 3.88 15.56
CA GLN A 120 -9.19 3.11 15.65
C GLN A 120 -9.05 1.70 15.05
N LEU A 121 -8.37 1.57 13.91
CA LEU A 121 -8.13 0.27 13.28
C LEU A 121 -7.18 -0.61 14.11
N GLU A 122 -6.18 -0.01 14.73
CA GLU A 122 -5.22 -0.71 15.58
C GLU A 122 -5.87 -1.32 16.81
N LYS A 123 -6.89 -0.68 17.40
CA LYS A 123 -7.68 -1.24 18.50
C LYS A 123 -8.38 -2.56 18.15
N LEU A 124 -8.53 -2.87 16.87
CA LEU A 124 -9.11 -4.14 16.39
C LEU A 124 -8.07 -5.25 16.29
N LEU A 125 -6.77 -4.93 16.38
CA LEU A 125 -5.71 -5.92 16.39
C LEU A 125 -5.66 -6.62 17.75
N SER A 126 -5.39 -7.92 17.74
CA SER A 126 -5.14 -8.67 18.97
C SER A 126 -3.94 -8.09 19.71
N ALA A 127 -4.00 -8.05 21.05
CA ALA A 127 -2.90 -7.57 21.89
C ALA A 127 -1.55 -8.26 21.56
N ASP A 128 -1.61 -9.52 21.13
CA ASP A 128 -0.47 -10.34 20.74
C ASP A 128 0.32 -9.78 19.55
N ILE A 129 -0.32 -9.02 18.65
CA ILE A 129 0.35 -8.38 17.51
C ILE A 129 1.27 -7.26 17.98
N HIS A 130 0.91 -6.60 19.08
CA HIS A 130 1.73 -5.59 19.74
C HIS A 130 2.80 -6.20 20.65
N CYS A 131 2.70 -7.49 20.95
CA CYS A 131 3.60 -8.24 21.84
C CYS A 131 4.45 -9.27 21.10
N ARG A 132 4.71 -9.08 19.80
CA ARG A 132 5.65 -9.92 19.05
C ARG A 132 7.08 -9.63 19.51
N LEU A 133 7.52 -10.37 20.52
CA LEU A 133 8.93 -10.44 20.89
C LEU A 133 9.73 -11.09 19.76
N ASP A 134 10.95 -10.61 19.54
CA ASP A 134 11.87 -11.18 18.56
C ASP A 134 12.04 -12.69 18.81
N PRO A 135 11.81 -13.57 17.81
CA PRO A 135 12.04 -15.00 17.94
C PRO A 135 13.43 -15.36 18.47
N GLU A 136 14.47 -14.59 18.12
CA GLU A 136 15.83 -14.80 18.63
C GLU A 136 15.93 -14.44 20.12
N PHE A 137 15.23 -13.39 20.56
CA PHE A 137 15.11 -13.06 21.99
C PHE A 137 14.39 -14.18 22.75
N ILE A 138 13.29 -14.71 22.20
CA ILE A 138 12.55 -15.84 22.81
C ILE A 138 13.44 -17.09 22.89
N LYS A 139 14.21 -17.41 21.83
CA LYS A 139 15.15 -18.53 21.83
C LYS A 139 16.25 -18.36 22.87
N LYS A 140 16.87 -17.17 22.96
CA LYS A 140 17.91 -16.87 23.97
C LYS A 140 17.36 -17.01 25.39
N ARG A 141 16.17 -16.45 25.64
CA ARG A 141 15.47 -16.60 26.92
C ARG A 141 15.22 -18.07 27.23
N ASN A 142 14.70 -18.84 26.27
CA ASN A 142 14.38 -20.24 26.48
C ASN A 142 15.65 -21.10 26.70
N LYS A 143 16.78 -20.80 26.03
CA LYS A 143 18.07 -21.45 26.31
C LYS A 143 18.52 -21.23 27.75
N HIS A 144 18.41 -20.00 28.25
CA HIS A 144 18.70 -19.68 29.65
C HIS A 144 17.74 -20.39 30.63
N ILE A 145 16.43 -20.39 30.36
CA ILE A 145 15.43 -21.04 31.22
C ILE A 145 15.64 -22.57 31.25
N LEU A 146 15.98 -23.17 30.12
CA LEU A 146 16.17 -24.62 29.98
C LEU A 146 17.59 -25.07 30.38
N GLY A 147 18.47 -24.14 30.79
CA GLY A 147 19.85 -24.46 31.18
C GLY A 147 20.72 -25.02 30.04
N THR A 148 20.37 -24.73 28.78
CA THR A 148 21.12 -25.16 27.58
C THR A 148 21.91 -24.01 26.95
N ALA A 149 22.03 -22.89 27.66
CA ALA A 149 23.02 -21.87 27.34
C ALA A 149 24.36 -22.35 27.93
N ASP A 150 25.30 -22.72 27.07
CA ASP A 150 26.71 -22.85 27.45
C ASP A 150 27.22 -21.46 27.87
N ASP A 151 27.92 -21.39 29.00
CA ASP A 151 28.50 -20.16 29.56
C ASP A 151 29.38 -19.37 28.55
#